data_AF-A4C4D8-F1
#
_entry.id   AF-A4C4D8-F1
#
_cell.length_a   1.000
_cell.length_b   1.000
_cell.length_c   1.000
_cell.angle_alpha   90.00
_cell.angle_beta   90.00
_cell.angle_gamma   90.00
#
_symmetry.space_group_name_H-M   'P 1'
#
loop_
_entity.id
_entity.type
_entity.pdbx_description
1 polymer ?
#
loop_
_entity_poly.entity_id
_entity_poly.type
_entity_poly.pdbx_seq_one_letter_code
_entity_poly.pdbx_strand_id
1 'polypeptide(L)'
;MLELELQKPAKLKIIASSLQLLPEFTGWESWANYPNDRDRLLKLIKHYQVNGVMIISGDTHWGELSRFSKNLDYPLYEMTSSGITQEWKAISPNQHRVGAPTSELNYGQLEIDWQQADPTIEFLLKRQDGSQIIKQSLTLSSISPYKK
;
A
#
# COMPACT_ATOMS: atom_id res chain seq x y z
N MET A 1 -4.11 -9.01 19.14
CA MET A 1 -4.59 -7.65 18.79
C MET A 1 -3.56 -6.99 17.87
N LEU A 2 -3.97 -6.28 16.81
CA LEU A 2 -3.08 -5.67 15.81
C LEU A 2 -1.98 -4.79 16.41
N GLU A 3 -2.29 -4.07 17.48
CA GLU A 3 -1.37 -3.23 18.23
C GLU A 3 -0.14 -3.99 18.77
N LEU A 4 -0.34 -5.23 19.24
CA LEU A 4 0.76 -6.08 19.73
C LEU A 4 1.62 -6.59 18.56
N GLU A 5 1.00 -6.87 17.41
CA GLU A 5 1.72 -7.31 16.20
C GLU A 5 2.58 -6.18 15.62
N LEU A 6 2.09 -4.94 15.62
CA LEU A 6 2.84 -3.76 15.15
C LEU A 6 4.11 -3.49 15.97
N GLN A 7 4.16 -3.94 17.22
CA GLN A 7 5.31 -3.78 18.10
C GLN A 7 6.37 -4.87 17.93
N LYS A 8 6.06 -5.99 17.26
CA LYS A 8 7.05 -7.05 17.02
C LYS A 8 8.20 -6.55 16.14
N PRO A 9 9.44 -6.98 16.41
CA PRO A 9 10.60 -6.55 15.63
C PRO A 9 10.52 -7.10 14.21
N ALA A 10 10.60 -6.20 13.21
CA ALA A 10 10.71 -6.55 11.80
C ALA A 10 11.20 -5.33 11.03
N LYS A 11 12.08 -5.54 10.03
CA LYS A 11 12.53 -4.48 9.11
C LYS A 11 11.40 -3.98 8.22
N LEU A 12 10.54 -4.90 7.77
CA LEU A 12 9.35 -4.62 6.97
C LEU A 12 8.11 -5.19 7.63
N LYS A 13 7.00 -4.47 7.51
CA LYS A 13 5.68 -4.91 7.97
C LYS A 13 4.67 -4.68 6.87
N ILE A 14 4.09 -5.76 6.38
CA ILE A 14 3.09 -5.72 5.32
C ILE A 14 1.71 -5.87 5.96
N ILE A 15 0.86 -4.86 5.79
CA ILE A 15 -0.54 -4.90 6.18
C ILE A 15 -1.35 -5.28 4.95
N ALA A 16 -1.98 -6.44 5.00
CA ALA A 16 -2.91 -6.87 3.96
C ALA A 16 -4.34 -6.55 4.38
N SER A 17 -5.12 -5.92 3.50
CA SER A 17 -6.54 -5.66 3.72
C SER A 17 -7.33 -6.07 2.48
N SER A 18 -8.55 -6.58 2.65
CA SER A 18 -9.43 -6.81 1.50
C SER A 18 -9.84 -5.47 0.87
N LEU A 19 -10.19 -4.50 1.71
CA LEU A 19 -10.61 -3.16 1.32
C LEU A 19 -9.42 -2.22 1.14
N GLN A 20 -9.56 -1.26 0.22
CA GLN A 20 -8.60 -0.18 0.07
C GLN A 20 -8.49 0.68 1.35
N LEU A 21 -7.27 1.00 1.78
CA LEU A 21 -7.00 1.66 3.08
C LEU A 21 -6.68 3.16 2.96
N LEU A 22 -5.72 3.48 2.11
CA LEU A 22 -5.21 4.82 1.82
C LEU A 22 -6.09 5.58 0.82
N PRO A 23 -6.63 4.98 -0.25
CA PRO A 23 -7.55 5.67 -1.16
C PRO A 23 -8.68 6.38 -0.43
N GLU A 24 -8.96 7.62 -0.85
CA GLU A 24 -9.99 8.45 -0.23
C GLU A 24 -11.15 8.62 -1.21
N PHE A 25 -12.10 7.69 -1.13
CA PHE A 25 -13.35 7.70 -1.88
C PHE A 25 -14.45 6.97 -1.11
N THR A 26 -15.62 7.61 -0.97
CA THR A 26 -16.73 7.16 -0.14
C THR A 26 -17.87 6.49 -0.92
N GLY A 27 -17.70 6.23 -2.22
CA GLY A 27 -18.75 5.63 -3.06
C GLY A 27 -18.72 4.10 -3.16
N TRP A 28 -17.68 3.42 -2.68
CA TRP A 28 -17.57 1.95 -2.63
C TRP A 28 -17.04 1.49 -1.27
N GLU A 29 -16.91 0.16 -1.08
CA GLU A 29 -16.34 -0.43 0.12
C GLU A 29 -14.85 -0.06 0.27
N SER A 30 -14.55 0.84 1.21
CA SER A 30 -13.20 1.30 1.50
C SER A 30 -13.07 1.73 2.96
N TRP A 31 -11.84 1.83 3.47
CA TRP A 31 -11.58 2.40 4.79
C TRP A 31 -11.93 3.90 4.86
N ALA A 32 -12.17 4.57 3.74
CA ALA A 32 -12.67 5.94 3.77
C ALA A 32 -14.06 6.03 4.44
N ASN A 33 -14.83 4.93 4.47
CA ASN A 33 -16.09 4.83 5.20
C ASN A 33 -15.91 4.59 6.71
N TYR A 34 -14.69 4.25 7.15
CA TYR A 34 -14.32 3.98 8.55
C TYR A 34 -13.20 4.93 9.01
N PRO A 35 -13.42 6.26 8.99
CA PRO A 35 -12.37 7.25 9.21
C PRO A 35 -11.71 7.13 10.60
N ASN A 36 -12.48 6.74 11.62
CA ASN A 36 -11.95 6.55 12.97
C ASN A 36 -10.98 5.35 13.07
N ASP A 37 -11.28 4.24 12.38
CA ASP A 37 -10.41 3.06 12.38
C ASP A 37 -9.15 3.29 11.53
N ARG A 38 -9.30 3.96 10.39
CA ARG A 38 -8.17 4.41 9.56
C ARG A 38 -7.25 5.32 10.38
N ASP A 39 -7.79 6.36 11.01
CA ASP A 39 -7.02 7.30 11.83
C ASP A 39 -6.36 6.61 13.03
N ARG A 40 -7.06 5.68 13.70
CA ARG A 40 -6.48 4.86 14.76
C ARG A 40 -5.26 4.09 14.28
N LEU A 41 -5.32 3.40 13.14
CA LEU A 41 -4.17 2.67 12.60
C LEU A 41 -2.98 3.60 12.32
N LEU A 42 -3.22 4.74 11.65
CA LEU A 42 -2.18 5.72 11.34
C LEU A 42 -1.53 6.27 12.62
N LYS A 43 -2.34 6.56 13.64
CA LYS A 43 -1.87 6.98 14.96
C LYS A 43 -1.03 5.90 15.65
N LEU A 44 -1.41 4.64 15.58
CA LEU A 44 -0.62 3.54 16.16
C LEU A 44 0.74 3.40 15.46
N ILE A 45 0.77 3.46 14.13
CA ILE A 45 2.03 3.42 13.34
C ILE A 45 2.98 4.54 13.80
N LYS A 46 2.45 5.76 13.97
CA LYS A 46 3.25 6.90 14.45
C LYS A 46 3.64 6.77 15.92
N HIS A 47 2.68 6.47 16.79
CA HIS A 47 2.87 6.41 18.25
C HIS A 47 3.94 5.37 18.62
N TYR A 48 3.86 4.18 18.02
CA TYR A 48 4.85 3.14 18.23
C TYR A 48 6.07 3.27 17.35
N GLN A 49 6.21 4.35 16.56
CA GLN A 49 7.36 4.57 15.69
C GLN A 49 7.69 3.34 14.84
N VAL A 50 6.68 2.81 14.14
CA VAL A 50 6.81 1.59 13.36
C VAL A 50 7.48 1.94 12.03
N ASN A 51 8.64 1.34 11.76
CA ASN A 51 9.34 1.46 10.47
C ASN A 51 8.82 0.45 9.44
N GLY A 52 9.06 0.75 8.17
CA GLY A 52 8.96 -0.23 7.09
C GLY A 52 7.54 -0.70 6.79
N VAL A 53 6.52 0.11 7.10
CA VAL A 53 5.12 -0.27 6.89
C VAL A 53 4.73 -0.07 5.43
N MET A 54 4.15 -1.12 4.86
CA MET A 54 3.60 -1.14 3.51
C MET A 54 2.23 -1.81 3.52
N ILE A 55 1.37 -1.43 2.58
CA ILE A 55 -0.01 -1.92 2.52
C ILE A 55 -0.24 -2.61 1.17
N ILE A 56 -0.98 -3.71 1.19
CA ILE A 56 -1.52 -4.35 -0.02
C ILE A 56 -3.03 -4.52 0.15
N SER A 57 -3.77 -4.28 -0.94
CA SER A 57 -5.23 -4.38 -0.93
C SER A 57 -5.83 -4.89 -2.24
N GLY A 58 -7.15 -5.12 -2.26
CA GLY A 58 -7.88 -5.62 -3.41
C GLY A 58 -9.32 -5.06 -3.50
N ASP A 59 -10.25 -5.92 -3.90
CA ASP A 59 -11.72 -5.69 -3.83
C ASP A 59 -12.29 -4.52 -4.65
N THR A 60 -11.63 -4.13 -5.74
CA THR A 60 -12.05 -2.98 -6.56
C THR A 60 -12.14 -3.28 -8.06
N HIS A 61 -11.60 -4.42 -8.53
CA HIS A 61 -11.52 -4.78 -9.95
C HIS A 61 -10.70 -3.79 -10.82
N TRP A 62 -9.86 -2.96 -10.19
CA TRP A 62 -8.78 -2.22 -10.85
C TRP A 62 -7.48 -2.35 -10.02
N GLY A 63 -6.37 -1.96 -10.62
CA GLY A 63 -5.08 -1.86 -9.94
C GLY A 63 -4.58 -0.43 -9.88
N GLU A 64 -4.01 -0.03 -8.75
CA GLU A 64 -3.42 1.29 -8.56
C GLU A 64 -2.40 1.32 -7.42
N LEU A 65 -1.60 2.37 -7.41
CA LEU A 65 -0.68 2.68 -6.32
C LEU A 65 -1.13 3.97 -5.62
N SER A 66 -1.18 3.93 -4.30
CA SER A 66 -1.47 5.10 -3.46
C SER A 66 -0.28 5.46 -2.57
N ARG A 67 -0.07 6.76 -2.34
CA ARG A 67 0.94 7.31 -1.44
C ARG A 67 0.31 8.32 -0.49
N PHE A 68 0.43 8.07 0.81
CA PHE A 68 -0.13 8.93 1.86
C PHE A 68 0.93 9.30 2.90
N SER A 69 1.04 10.58 3.25
CA SER A 69 2.03 11.05 4.23
C SER A 69 1.49 12.02 5.28
N LYS A 70 0.20 12.39 5.22
CA LYS A 70 -0.35 13.39 6.14
C LYS A 70 -0.32 12.85 7.58
N ASN A 71 0.20 13.66 8.50
CA ASN A 71 0.39 13.33 9.91
C ASN A 71 1.35 12.15 10.20
N LEU A 72 2.10 11.66 9.21
CA LEU A 72 3.12 10.61 9.39
C LEU A 72 4.51 11.18 9.16
N ASP A 73 5.52 10.53 9.73
CA ASP A 73 6.91 10.97 9.62
C ASP A 73 7.60 10.37 8.36
N TYR A 74 6.94 9.46 7.66
CA TYR A 74 7.31 8.92 6.34
C TYR A 74 6.06 8.53 5.54
N PRO A 75 6.12 8.45 4.20
CA PRO A 75 4.97 8.07 3.39
C PRO A 75 4.65 6.58 3.51
N LEU A 76 3.37 6.24 3.64
CA LEU A 76 2.87 4.88 3.41
C LEU A 76 2.52 4.70 1.95
N TYR A 77 2.83 3.51 1.44
CA TYR A 77 2.47 3.07 0.11
C TYR A 77 1.47 1.92 0.21
N GLU A 78 0.45 1.98 -0.65
CA GLU A 78 -0.51 0.91 -0.85
C GLU A 78 -0.57 0.51 -2.31
N MET A 79 -0.29 -0.76 -2.58
CA MET A 79 -0.56 -1.36 -3.89
C MET A 79 -1.90 -2.08 -3.82
N THR A 80 -2.89 -1.54 -4.54
CA THR A 80 -4.15 -2.24 -4.79
C THR A 80 -4.00 -3.05 -6.06
N SER A 81 -4.27 -4.36 -5.98
CA SER A 81 -4.39 -5.21 -7.17
C SER A 81 -5.66 -6.02 -7.08
N SER A 82 -6.57 -5.80 -8.03
CA SER A 82 -7.83 -6.51 -8.12
C SER A 82 -8.20 -6.61 -9.59
N GLY A 83 -8.12 -7.81 -10.16
CA GLY A 83 -8.32 -8.00 -11.60
C GLY A 83 -7.88 -9.35 -12.14
N ILE A 84 -7.90 -10.43 -11.34
CA ILE A 84 -7.51 -11.75 -11.86
C ILE A 84 -8.61 -12.32 -12.78
N THR A 85 -9.87 -11.98 -12.55
CA THR A 85 -11.04 -12.57 -13.26
C THR A 85 -12.11 -11.60 -13.73
N GLN A 86 -12.09 -10.32 -13.33
CA GLN A 86 -13.08 -9.32 -13.73
C GLN A 86 -12.45 -7.95 -13.95
N GLU A 87 -12.98 -7.20 -14.91
CA GLU A 87 -12.58 -5.83 -15.24
C GLU A 87 -13.72 -4.87 -14.91
N TRP A 88 -13.44 -3.80 -14.17
CA TRP A 88 -14.40 -2.72 -13.94
C TRP A 88 -13.85 -1.40 -14.47
N LYS A 89 -14.54 -0.82 -15.47
CA LYS A 89 -14.03 0.35 -16.22
C LYS A 89 -14.20 1.68 -15.50
N ALA A 90 -15.07 1.75 -14.49
CA ALA A 90 -15.28 2.97 -13.72
C ALA A 90 -14.33 3.01 -12.51
N ILE A 91 -13.11 3.48 -12.75
CA ILE A 91 -12.10 3.65 -11.71
C ILE A 91 -12.50 4.82 -10.82
N SER A 92 -12.55 4.59 -9.51
CA SER A 92 -12.96 5.61 -8.55
C SER A 92 -11.92 6.74 -8.44
N PRO A 93 -12.32 7.98 -8.10
CA PRO A 93 -11.39 9.03 -7.71
C PRO A 93 -10.50 8.59 -6.54
N ASN A 94 -9.23 9.01 -6.54
CA ASN A 94 -8.32 8.79 -5.42
C ASN A 94 -7.28 9.91 -5.42
N GLN A 95 -7.35 10.81 -4.44
CA GLN A 95 -6.41 11.94 -4.32
C GLN A 95 -4.98 11.53 -3.97
N HIS A 96 -4.77 10.30 -3.50
CA HIS A 96 -3.48 9.76 -3.09
C HIS A 96 -2.81 8.94 -4.20
N ARG A 97 -3.43 8.83 -5.37
CA ARG A 97 -2.95 8.03 -6.49
C ARG A 97 -1.59 8.51 -6.98
N VAL A 98 -0.69 7.55 -7.21
CA VAL A 98 0.61 7.76 -7.86
C VAL A 98 0.57 7.07 -9.22
N GLY A 99 0.73 7.86 -10.29
CA GLY A 99 0.67 7.36 -11.66
C GLY A 99 -0.75 7.10 -12.16
N ALA A 100 -0.86 6.40 -13.28
CA ALA A 100 -2.13 6.03 -13.89
C ALA A 100 -2.65 4.71 -13.28
N PRO A 101 -3.95 4.62 -12.95
CA PRO A 101 -4.55 3.35 -12.55
C PRO A 101 -4.80 2.46 -13.78
N THR A 102 -5.13 1.19 -13.57
CA THR A 102 -5.49 0.25 -14.65
C THR A 102 -6.76 -0.51 -14.33
N SER A 103 -7.68 -0.59 -15.28
CA SER A 103 -8.85 -1.47 -15.21
C SER A 103 -8.62 -2.82 -15.91
N GLU A 104 -7.43 -3.04 -16.47
CA GLU A 104 -7.06 -4.29 -17.14
C GLU A 104 -6.78 -5.39 -16.10
N LEU A 105 -6.85 -6.66 -16.54
CA LEU A 105 -6.48 -7.79 -15.69
C LEU A 105 -5.04 -7.65 -15.17
N ASN A 106 -4.87 -7.69 -13.85
CA ASN A 106 -3.62 -7.37 -13.20
C ASN A 106 -3.36 -8.22 -11.94
N TYR A 107 -2.09 -8.30 -11.56
CA TYR A 107 -1.65 -8.79 -10.26
C TYR A 107 -0.55 -7.91 -9.68
N GLY A 108 -0.52 -7.78 -8.35
CA GLY A 108 0.53 -7.10 -7.61
C GLY A 108 1.72 -8.03 -7.32
N GLN A 109 2.92 -7.48 -7.37
CA GLN A 109 4.14 -8.15 -6.95
C GLN A 109 5.01 -7.19 -6.15
N LEU A 110 5.53 -7.67 -5.02
CA LEU A 110 6.49 -6.94 -4.19
C LEU A 110 7.83 -7.66 -4.28
N GLU A 111 8.86 -6.97 -4.78
CA GLU A 111 10.23 -7.49 -4.83
C GLU A 111 11.07 -6.74 -3.79
N ILE A 112 11.89 -7.48 -3.03
CA ILE A 112 12.76 -6.90 -2.00
C ILE A 112 14.17 -7.46 -2.20
N ASP A 113 15.11 -6.59 -2.53
CA ASP A 113 16.52 -6.92 -2.69
C ASP A 113 17.28 -6.69 -1.38
N TRP A 114 17.55 -7.78 -0.67
CA TRP A 114 18.29 -7.79 0.60
C TRP A 114 19.81 -7.80 0.44
N GLN A 115 20.34 -7.87 -0.78
CA GLN A 115 21.78 -7.93 -1.01
C GLN A 115 22.44 -6.55 -0.86
N GLN A 116 21.66 -5.48 -0.99
CA GLN A 116 22.13 -4.10 -0.82
C GLN A 116 22.20 -3.71 0.66
N ALA A 117 23.15 -2.82 0.99
CA ALA A 117 23.29 -2.27 2.34
C ALA A 117 22.02 -1.53 2.80
N ASP A 118 21.36 -0.83 1.88
CA ASP A 118 20.01 -0.30 2.04
C ASP A 118 19.08 -1.04 1.06
N PRO A 119 18.27 -2.01 1.53
CA PRO A 119 17.45 -2.84 0.66
C PRO A 119 16.54 -2.03 -0.26
N THR A 120 16.53 -2.38 -1.55
CA THR A 120 15.58 -1.81 -2.51
C THR A 120 14.29 -2.61 -2.47
N ILE A 121 13.16 -1.92 -2.50
CA ILE A 121 11.83 -2.48 -2.49
C ILE A 121 11.10 -1.98 -3.72
N GLU A 122 10.55 -2.88 -4.52
CA GLU A 122 9.80 -2.55 -5.73
C GLU A 122 8.36 -3.03 -5.61
N PHE A 123 7.43 -2.08 -5.70
CA PHE A 123 6.03 -2.36 -5.96
C PHE A 123 5.82 -2.45 -7.46
N LEU A 124 5.33 -3.60 -7.92
CA LEU A 124 5.05 -3.88 -9.31
C LEU A 124 3.56 -4.21 -9.45
N LEU A 125 2.94 -3.64 -10.48
CA LEU A 125 1.64 -4.06 -10.97
C LEU A 125 1.85 -4.58 -12.38
N LYS A 126 1.45 -5.83 -12.65
CA LYS A 126 1.71 -6.51 -13.92
C LYS A 126 0.42 -7.05 -14.52
N ARG A 127 0.40 -7.16 -15.85
CA ARG A 127 -0.61 -7.93 -16.60
C ARG A 127 -0.38 -9.43 -16.46
N GLN A 128 -1.36 -10.23 -16.85
CA GLN A 128 -1.27 -11.70 -16.85
C GLN A 128 -0.08 -12.25 -17.66
N ASP A 129 0.37 -11.54 -18.70
CA ASP A 129 1.53 -11.91 -19.52
C ASP A 129 2.89 -11.52 -18.87
N GLY A 130 2.87 -10.93 -17.67
CA GLY A 130 4.04 -10.45 -16.95
C GLY A 130 4.52 -9.05 -17.36
N SER A 131 3.88 -8.41 -18.35
CA SER A 131 4.21 -7.04 -18.74
C SER A 131 3.87 -6.06 -17.62
N GLN A 132 4.76 -5.09 -17.40
CA GLN A 132 4.65 -4.13 -16.31
C GLN A 132 3.67 -3.00 -16.65
N ILE A 133 2.79 -2.69 -15.71
CA ILE A 133 1.85 -1.54 -15.75
C ILE A 133 2.35 -0.42 -14.85
N ILE A 134 2.60 -0.73 -13.57
CA ILE A 134 3.12 0.21 -12.57
C ILE A 134 4.41 -0.36 -12.00
N LYS A 135 5.39 0.51 -11.80
CA LYS A 135 6.59 0.22 -11.00
C LYS A 135 6.90 1.42 -10.12
N GLN A 136 7.03 1.17 -8.83
CA GLN A 136 7.52 2.13 -7.86
C GLN A 136 8.62 1.49 -7.02
N SER A 137 9.81 2.06 -7.09
CA SER A 137 10.95 1.63 -6.28
C SER A 137 11.14 2.59 -5.09
N LEU A 138 11.55 2.04 -3.96
CA LEU A 138 11.94 2.80 -2.76
C LEU A 138 13.06 2.06 -2.02
N THR A 139 13.77 2.76 -1.15
CA THR A 139 14.75 2.12 -0.26
C THR A 139 14.14 1.88 1.11
N LEU A 140 14.60 0.86 1.83
CA LEU A 140 14.12 0.57 3.17
C LEU A 140 14.30 1.77 4.11
N SER A 141 15.43 2.49 4.01
CA SER A 141 15.68 3.70 4.80
C SER A 141 14.64 4.81 4.55
N SER A 142 14.11 4.94 3.34
CA SER A 142 13.12 5.97 2.98
C SER A 142 11.77 5.80 3.70
N ILE A 143 11.49 4.60 4.21
CA ILE A 143 10.30 4.27 5.00
C ILE A 143 10.64 3.83 6.43
N SER A 144 11.89 4.07 6.87
CA SER A 144 12.38 3.65 8.19
C SER A 144 13.11 4.78 8.94
N PRO A 145 12.44 5.92 9.25
CA PRO A 145 13.09 7.08 9.85
C PRO A 145 13.46 6.89 11.32
N TYR A 146 12.84 5.94 12.04
CA TYR A 146 13.05 5.78 13.47
C TYR A 146 14.28 4.91 13.75
N LYS A 147 15.24 5.44 14.52
CA LYS A 147 16.38 4.67 15.00
C LYS A 147 15.93 3.86 16.21
N LYS A 148 15.78 2.55 16.06
CA LYS A 148 15.40 1.59 17.11
C LYS A 148 16.49 0.57 17.33
#